data_AF-A0A1V5U095-F1
#
_entry.id   AF-A0A1V5U095-F1
#
_cell.length_a   1.000
_cell.length_b   1.000
_cell.length_c   1.000
_cell.angle_alpha   90.00
_cell.angle_beta   90.00
_cell.angle_gamma   90.00
#
_symmetry.space_group_name_H-M   'P 1'
#
loop_
_entity.id
_entity.type
_entity.pdbx_description
1 polymer ?
#
loop_
_entity_poly.entity_id
_entity_poly.type
_entity_poly.pdbx_seq_one_letter_code
_entity_poly.pdbx_strand_id
1 'polypeptide(L)'
;MLEENSEKLTLNISVVDLGKIDYLVSQGYYGNRTDFLRSAVKRQLDGHEAALKRDFVEKNITIGIVRIGPHDLEKAGGLQDCVVLGMLIVAPDVTLEMMKRAYRRLTVYGKVKCSREIEDHYEL
;
A
#
# COMPACT_ATOMS: atom_id res chain seq x y z
N MET A 1 5.43 15.52 11.14
CA MET A 1 6.11 15.30 9.85
C MET A 1 5.82 13.86 9.44
N LEU A 2 4.76 13.66 8.64
CA LEU A 2 4.27 12.33 8.20
C LEU A 2 4.67 12.02 6.74
N GLU A 3 5.43 12.92 6.11
CA GLU A 3 5.53 12.99 4.65
C GLU A 3 6.23 11.80 4.00
N GLU A 4 7.11 11.08 4.70
CA GLU A 4 7.79 9.93 4.10
C GLU A 4 6.92 8.66 4.01
N ASN A 5 5.82 8.58 4.78
CA ASN A 5 4.97 7.38 4.88
C ASN A 5 3.49 7.65 4.59
N SER A 6 3.14 8.80 4.00
CA SER A 6 1.74 9.15 3.70
C SER A 6 1.54 9.48 2.23
N GLU A 7 0.51 8.88 1.62
CA GLU A 7 0.09 9.20 0.26
C GLU A 7 -1.12 10.14 0.26
N LYS A 8 -1.17 11.08 -0.69
CA LYS A 8 -2.31 11.99 -0.84
C LYS A 8 -3.48 11.26 -1.50
N LEU A 9 -4.59 11.14 -0.78
CA LEU A 9 -5.87 10.68 -1.31
C LEU A 9 -6.73 11.87 -1.76
N THR A 10 -7.19 11.87 -3.01
CA THR A 10 -8.14 12.87 -3.54
C THR A 10 -9.45 12.17 -3.87
N LEU A 11 -10.57 12.65 -3.31
CA LEU A 11 -11.89 12.05 -3.52
C LEU A 11 -12.98 13.13 -3.56
N ASN A 12 -14.09 12.82 -4.24
CA ASN A 12 -15.31 13.62 -4.19
C ASN A 12 -16.20 13.12 -3.04
N ILE A 13 -16.85 14.04 -2.33
CA ILE A 13 -17.77 13.76 -1.21
C ILE A 13 -19.06 14.55 -1.42
N SER A 14 -20.20 14.01 -0.97
CA SER A 14 -21.48 14.72 -1.03
C SER A 14 -21.43 16.02 -0.21
N VAL A 15 -22.14 17.05 -0.65
CA VAL A 15 -22.19 18.35 0.06
C VAL A 15 -22.79 18.21 1.47
N VAL A 16 -23.70 17.25 1.66
CA VAL A 16 -24.32 16.96 2.95
C VAL A 16 -23.32 16.33 3.91
N ASP A 17 -22.53 15.35 3.45
CA ASP A 17 -21.55 14.69 4.31
C ASP A 17 -20.38 15.61 4.62
N LEU A 18 -19.95 16.45 3.68
CA LEU A 18 -19.00 17.53 3.96
C LEU A 18 -19.51 18.45 5.09
N GLY A 19 -20.77 18.87 5.03
CA GLY A 19 -21.38 19.70 6.08
C GLY A 19 -21.42 19.00 7.44
N LYS A 20 -21.72 17.69 7.49
CA LYS A 20 -21.66 16.91 8.74
C LYS A 20 -20.25 16.84 9.31
N ILE A 21 -19.24 16.62 8.45
CA ILE A 21 -17.82 16.58 8.86
C ILE A 21 -17.42 17.94 9.44
N ASP A 22 -17.77 19.02 8.77
CA ASP A 22 -17.49 20.38 9.24
C ASP A 22 -18.14 20.68 10.59
N TYR A 23 -19.39 20.26 10.75
CA TYR A 23 -20.09 20.40 12.02
C TYR A 23 -19.36 19.66 13.13
N LEU A 24 -18.98 18.39 12.93
CA LEU A 24 -18.24 17.61 13.92
C LEU A 24 -16.90 18.24 14.31
N VAL A 25 -16.18 18.81 13.33
CA VAL A 25 -14.93 19.55 13.58
C VAL A 25 -15.22 20.83 14.39
N SER A 26 -16.27 21.58 14.05
CA SER A 26 -16.65 22.81 14.77
C SER A 26 -17.01 22.57 16.23
N GLN A 27 -17.58 21.40 16.54
CA GLN A 27 -17.93 20.99 17.89
C GLN A 27 -16.74 20.42 18.68
N GLY A 28 -15.56 20.33 18.06
CA GLY A 28 -14.33 19.86 18.70
C GLY A 28 -14.21 18.34 18.82
N TYR A 29 -15.07 17.55 18.17
CA TYR A 29 -14.93 16.08 18.14
C TYR A 29 -13.67 15.64 17.38
N TYR A 30 -13.23 16.45 16.42
CA TYR A 30 -12.02 16.22 15.62
C TYR A 30 -11.27 17.53 15.41
N GLY A 31 -9.94 17.47 15.37
CA GLY A 31 -9.10 18.67 15.20
C GLY A 31 -9.20 19.32 13.83
N ASN A 32 -9.45 18.55 12.78
CA ASN A 32 -9.67 19.02 11.41
C ASN A 32 -10.32 17.93 10.54
N ARG A 33 -10.71 18.28 9.31
CA ARG A 33 -11.30 17.34 8.33
C ARG A 33 -10.40 16.14 8.03
N THR A 34 -9.08 16.36 7.93
CA THR A 34 -8.11 15.31 7.65
C THR A 34 -8.06 14.29 8.78
N ASP A 35 -8.12 14.74 10.03
CA ASP A 35 -8.12 13.85 11.19
C ASP A 35 -9.41 13.03 11.26
N PHE A 36 -10.57 13.64 10.98
CA PHE A 36 -11.82 12.90 10.82
C PHE A 36 -11.69 11.78 9.78
N LEU A 37 -11.20 12.10 8.58
CA LEU A 37 -11.07 11.14 7.49
C LEU A 37 -10.06 10.03 7.83
N ARG A 38 -8.92 10.37 8.43
CA ARG A 38 -7.92 9.38 8.90
C ARG A 38 -8.53 8.44 9.94
N SER A 39 -9.26 8.97 10.92
CA SER A 39 -9.94 8.16 11.93
C SER A 39 -11.02 7.26 11.33
N ALA A 40 -11.80 7.78 10.37
CA ALA A 40 -12.83 7.01 9.68
C ALA A 40 -12.24 5.84 8.88
N VAL A 41 -11.20 6.09 8.10
CA VAL A 41 -10.47 5.05 7.34
C VAL A 41 -9.93 3.98 8.28
N LYS A 42 -9.22 4.39 9.35
CA LYS A 42 -8.67 3.45 10.34
C LYS A 42 -9.77 2.57 10.95
N ARG A 43 -10.87 3.18 11.38
CA ARG A 43 -12.00 2.45 11.98
C ARG A 43 -12.62 1.43 11.02
N GLN A 44 -12.75 1.76 9.74
CA GLN A 44 -13.27 0.80 8.75
C GLN A 44 -12.29 -0.35 8.52
N LEU A 45 -10.99 -0.06 8.39
CA LEU A 45 -9.96 -1.10 8.24
C LEU A 45 -9.89 -2.04 9.45
N ASP A 46 -9.95 -1.49 10.67
CA ASP A 46 -9.98 -2.27 11.92
C ASP A 46 -11.17 -3.24 11.93
N GLY A 47 -12.33 -2.82 11.41
CA GLY A 47 -13.51 -3.68 11.26
C GLY A 47 -13.34 -4.87 10.29
N HIS A 48 -12.37 -4.80 9.37
CA HIS A 48 -12.06 -5.84 8.41
C HIS A 48 -10.80 -6.66 8.78
N GLU A 49 -10.14 -6.37 9.90
CA GLU A 49 -8.86 -6.96 10.27
C GLU A 49 -8.90 -8.51 10.31
N ALA A 50 -9.99 -9.09 10.82
CA ALA A 50 -10.14 -10.55 10.88
C ALA A 50 -10.26 -11.20 9.48
N ALA A 51 -10.88 -10.53 8.52
CA ALA A 51 -10.95 -11.01 7.14
C ALA A 51 -9.59 -10.88 6.46
N LEU A 52 -8.93 -9.73 6.63
CA LEU A 52 -7.60 -9.46 6.09
C LEU A 52 -6.56 -10.45 6.62
N LYS A 53 -6.55 -10.76 7.92
CA LYS A 53 -5.62 -11.74 8.52
C LYS A 53 -5.74 -13.14 7.91
N ARG A 54 -6.95 -13.60 7.58
CA ARG A 54 -7.15 -14.91 6.92
C ARG A 54 -6.53 -14.92 5.53
N ASP A 55 -6.81 -13.90 4.74
CA ASP A 55 -6.25 -13.74 3.39
C ASP A 55 -4.72 -13.61 3.41
N PHE A 56 -4.16 -12.93 4.42
CA PHE A 56 -2.70 -12.75 4.54
C PHE A 56 -1.97 -14.08 4.75
N VAL A 57 -2.54 -14.99 5.55
CA VAL A 57 -1.98 -16.32 5.80
C VAL A 57 -2.13 -17.21 4.56
N GLU A 58 -3.29 -17.19 3.91
CA GLU A 58 -3.56 -18.04 2.76
C GLU A 58 -2.74 -17.64 1.52
N LYS A 59 -2.50 -16.33 1.32
CA LYS A 59 -1.87 -15.78 0.12
C LYS A 59 -0.43 -15.30 0.34
N ASN A 60 0.17 -15.55 1.50
CA ASN A 60 1.52 -15.09 1.88
C ASN A 60 1.74 -13.58 1.60
N ILE A 61 0.79 -12.75 2.01
CA ILE A 61 0.83 -11.30 1.75
C ILE A 61 1.80 -10.62 2.70
N THR A 62 2.77 -9.89 2.14
CA THR A 62 3.71 -9.07 2.91
C THR A 62 3.13 -7.68 3.14
N ILE A 63 3.13 -7.21 4.38
CA ILE A 63 2.54 -5.91 4.75
C ILE A 63 3.64 -4.91 5.09
N GLY A 64 3.51 -3.69 4.58
CA GLY A 64 4.37 -2.56 4.93
C GLY A 64 5.18 -2.03 3.75
N ILE A 65 6.37 -1.49 4.05
CA ILE A 65 7.30 -0.98 3.05
C ILE A 65 8.33 -2.07 2.76
N VAL A 66 8.21 -2.68 1.58
CA VAL A 66 9.10 -3.74 1.10
C VAL A 66 10.15 -3.11 0.19
N ARG A 67 11.43 -3.37 0.46
CA ARG A 67 12.54 -2.98 -0.40
C ARG A 67 13.14 -4.24 -1.02
N ILE A 68 13.32 -4.23 -2.34
CA ILE A 68 13.97 -5.31 -3.09
C ILE A 68 15.24 -4.74 -3.71
N GLY A 69 16.40 -5.27 -3.29
CA GLY A 69 17.68 -5.00 -3.92
C GLY A 69 18.25 -6.23 -4.64
N PRO A 70 19.39 -6.06 -5.35
CA PRO A 70 20.07 -7.15 -6.06
C PRO A 70 20.37 -8.36 -5.18
N HIS A 71 20.86 -8.13 -3.97
CA HIS A 71 21.23 -9.19 -3.03
C HIS A 71 20.02 -9.99 -2.52
N ASP A 72 18.84 -9.38 -2.46
CA ASP A 72 17.61 -10.09 -2.07
C ASP A 72 17.18 -11.06 -3.17
N LEU A 73 17.37 -10.67 -4.44
CA LEU A 73 17.08 -11.50 -5.61
C LEU A 73 18.09 -12.62 -5.81
N GLU A 74 19.37 -12.40 -5.47
CA GLU A 74 20.41 -13.45 -5.50
C GLU A 74 20.15 -14.54 -4.45
N LYS A 75 19.56 -14.16 -3.31
CA LYS A 75 19.19 -15.09 -2.24
C LYS A 75 17.82 -15.75 -2.45
N ALA A 76 17.01 -15.22 -3.37
CA ALA A 76 15.72 -15.80 -3.72
C ALA A 76 15.97 -17.14 -4.45
N GLY A 77 15.88 -18.24 -3.69
CA GLY A 77 16.21 -19.59 -4.15
C GLY A 77 15.24 -20.22 -5.16
N GLY A 78 14.37 -19.44 -5.80
CA GLY A 78 13.44 -19.94 -6.80
C GLY A 78 12.29 -18.97 -7.12
N LEU A 79 11.54 -19.33 -8.17
CA LEU A 79 10.42 -18.56 -8.69
C LEU A 79 9.21 -18.61 -7.73
N GLN A 80 8.84 -17.47 -7.14
CA GLN A 80 7.72 -17.38 -6.19
C GLN A 80 6.70 -16.32 -6.59
N ASP A 81 5.51 -16.37 -5.98
CA ASP A 81 4.54 -15.29 -6.08
C ASP A 81 4.75 -14.32 -4.92
N CYS A 82 4.61 -13.02 -5.17
CA CYS A 82 4.75 -11.98 -4.15
C CYS A 82 3.53 -11.06 -4.18
N VAL A 83 2.91 -10.89 -3.01
CA VAL A 83 1.82 -9.94 -2.83
C VAL A 83 2.22 -8.97 -1.73
N VAL A 84 2.24 -7.67 -2.05
CA VAL A 84 2.60 -6.61 -1.10
C VAL A 84 1.38 -5.74 -0.83
N LEU A 85 1.08 -5.50 0.44
CA LEU A 85 0.08 -4.54 0.88
C LEU A 85 0.79 -3.37 1.56
N GLY A 86 0.83 -2.21 0.90
CA GLY A 86 1.59 -1.05 1.36
C GLY A 86 2.43 -0.44 0.24
N MET A 87 3.75 -0.48 0.38
CA MET A 87 4.66 0.10 -0.61
C MET A 87 5.74 -0.88 -1.01
N LEU A 88 5.93 -1.06 -2.32
CA LEU A 88 7.08 -1.77 -2.87
C LEU A 88 8.07 -0.77 -3.46
N ILE A 89 9.34 -0.89 -3.07
CA ILE A 89 10.45 -0.12 -3.63
C ILE A 89 11.46 -1.11 -4.20
N VAL A 90 11.61 -1.08 -5.51
CA VAL A 90 12.65 -1.83 -6.21
C VAL A 90 13.85 -0.91 -6.42
N ALA A 91 15.03 -1.37 -6.01
CA ALA A 91 16.25 -0.57 -6.13
C ALA A 91 16.58 -0.31 -7.62
N PRO A 92 17.17 0.85 -7.97
CA PRO A 92 17.39 1.24 -9.37
C PRO A 92 18.34 0.32 -10.16
N ASP A 93 19.18 -0.43 -9.45
CA ASP A 93 20.15 -1.39 -9.98
C ASP A 93 19.55 -2.79 -10.23
N VAL A 94 18.28 -3.01 -9.84
CA VAL A 94 17.55 -4.23 -10.14
C VAL A 94 17.04 -4.20 -11.58
N THR A 95 17.43 -5.21 -12.36
CA THR A 95 16.95 -5.39 -13.73
C THR A 95 15.70 -6.27 -13.78
N LEU A 96 14.93 -6.13 -14.86
CA LEU A 96 13.76 -6.97 -15.11
C LEU A 96 14.11 -8.47 -15.12
N GLU A 97 15.25 -8.84 -15.66
CA GLU A 97 15.69 -10.25 -15.72
C GLU A 97 15.98 -10.84 -14.33
N MET A 98 16.47 -10.02 -13.39
CA MET A 98 16.64 -10.45 -12.01
C MET A 98 15.29 -10.67 -11.32
N MET A 99 14.32 -9.77 -11.56
CA MET A 99 12.96 -9.92 -11.04
C MET A 99 12.28 -11.17 -11.58
N LYS A 100 12.38 -11.42 -12.90
CA LYS A 100 11.79 -12.62 -13.54
C LYS A 100 12.34 -13.94 -13.03
N ARG A 101 13.60 -13.96 -12.55
CA ARG A 101 14.18 -15.17 -11.95
C ARG A 101 13.64 -15.45 -10.56
N ALA A 102 13.28 -14.41 -9.82
CA ALA A 102 12.80 -14.51 -8.44
C ALA A 102 11.27 -14.58 -8.34
N TYR A 103 10.54 -13.87 -9.20
CA TYR A 103 9.10 -13.67 -9.06
C TYR A 103 8.32 -14.04 -10.32
N ARG A 104 7.43 -15.03 -10.19
CA ARG A 104 6.48 -15.40 -11.24
C ARG A 104 5.38 -14.35 -11.39
N ARG A 105 4.84 -13.91 -10.24
CA ARG A 105 3.80 -12.89 -10.16
C ARG A 105 4.12 -11.94 -9.03
N LEU A 106 3.88 -10.67 -9.29
CA LEU A 106 4.04 -9.60 -8.33
C LEU A 106 2.76 -8.79 -8.33
N THR A 107 2.14 -8.64 -7.16
CA THR A 107 0.91 -7.85 -7.02
C THR A 107 1.09 -6.89 -5.87
N VAL A 108 0.89 -5.60 -6.11
CA VAL A 108 1.03 -4.58 -5.07
C VAL A 108 -0.30 -3.86 -4.88
N TYR A 109 -0.80 -3.91 -3.65
CA TYR A 109 -1.93 -3.11 -3.20
C TYR A 109 -1.39 -1.90 -2.45
N GLY A 110 -1.21 -0.80 -3.18
CA GLY A 110 -0.73 0.46 -2.63
C GLY A 110 0.16 1.18 -3.62
N LYS A 111 1.42 1.47 -3.26
CA LYS A 111 2.34 2.25 -4.09
C LYS A 111 3.54 1.43 -4.53
N VAL A 112 3.94 1.59 -5.79
CA VAL A 112 5.17 0.99 -6.30
C VAL A 112 6.14 2.09 -6.71
N LYS A 113 7.43 1.88 -6.44
CA LYS A 113 8.53 2.66 -6.96
C LYS A 113 9.55 1.70 -7.57
N CYS A 114 9.54 1.57 -8.88
CA CYS A 114 10.45 0.71 -9.64
C CYS A 114 10.79 1.34 -11.00
N SER A 115 11.60 0.65 -11.80
CA SER A 115 11.83 1.05 -13.19
C SER A 115 10.60 0.75 -14.05
N ARG A 116 10.39 1.54 -15.11
CA ARG A 116 9.24 1.36 -16.02
C ARG A 116 9.16 -0.04 -16.62
N GLU A 117 10.30 -0.63 -16.94
CA GLU A 117 10.37 -1.97 -17.51
C GLU A 117 9.78 -3.04 -16.57
N ILE A 118 9.92 -2.86 -15.25
CA ILE A 118 9.36 -3.74 -14.23
C ILE A 118 7.87 -3.45 -14.02
N GLU A 119 7.51 -2.17 -13.95
CA GLU A 119 6.13 -1.70 -13.82
C GLU A 119 5.25 -2.24 -14.96
N ASP A 120 5.72 -2.10 -16.21
CA ASP A 120 5.02 -2.55 -17.42
C ASP A 120 4.91 -4.09 -17.50
N HIS A 121 5.95 -4.83 -17.07
CA HIS A 121 5.95 -6.30 -17.16
C HIS A 121 5.00 -6.97 -16.15
N TYR A 122 4.91 -6.42 -14.95
CA TYR A 122 4.09 -6.98 -13.86
C TYR A 122 2.74 -6.29 -13.70
N GLU A 123 2.43 -5.29 -14.54
CA GLU A 123 1.19 -4.52 -14.52
C GLU A 123 0.92 -3.88 -13.14
N LEU A 124 1.96 -3.22 -12.59
CA LEU A 124 1.98 -2.66 -11.22
C LEU A 124 1.48 -1.22 -11.10
#